data_AF-A0A938B6V0-F1
#
_entry.id   AF-A0A938B6V0-F1
#
_cell.length_a   1.000
_cell.length_b   1.000
_cell.length_c   1.000
_cell.angle_alpha   90.00
_cell.angle_beta   90.00
_cell.angle_gamma   90.00
#
_symmetry.space_group_name_H-M   'P 1'
#
loop_
_entity.id
_entity.type
_entity.pdbx_description
1 polymer ?
#
loop_
_entity_poly.entity_id
_entity_poly.type
_entity_poly.pdbx_seq_one_letter_code
_entity_poly.pdbx_strand_id
1 'polypeptide(L)'
;MNWKQKELAQELLEYVKKKFPHITFIGYWERPDGMVYIEVASPYDDGIEIIEYAGERSVEMLIDTGQQVMIAPYDNATDMAEVAVWTMRPELAEKKL
;
A
#
# COMPACT_ATOMS: atom_id res chain seq x y z
N MET A 1 8.70 10.57 5.53
CA MET A 1 7.88 9.72 6.41
C MET A 1 8.55 9.67 7.76
N ASN A 2 7.83 9.99 8.83
CA ASN A 2 8.32 9.91 10.20
C ASN A 2 8.14 8.50 10.80
N TRP A 3 8.70 8.26 11.99
CA TRP A 3 8.65 6.94 12.63
C TRP A 3 7.22 6.48 12.94
N LYS A 4 6.33 7.40 13.34
CA LYS A 4 4.96 7.10 13.72
C LYS A 4 4.13 6.70 12.50
N GLN A 5 4.29 7.42 11.38
CA GLN A 5 3.67 7.07 10.11
C GLN A 5 4.08 5.68 9.64
N LYS A 6 5.36 5.32 9.80
CA LYS A 6 5.86 3.99 9.43
C LYS A 6 5.23 2.89 10.29
N GLU A 7 5.11 3.12 11.60
CA GLU A 7 4.44 2.19 12.52
C GLU A 7 2.98 1.98 12.13
N LEU A 8 2.23 3.08 11.91
CA LEU A 8 0.82 3.02 11.52
C LEU A 8 0.62 2.38 10.14
N ALA A 9 1.54 2.63 9.20
CA ALA A 9 1.51 2.00 7.89
C ALA A 9 1.73 0.49 7.96
N GLN A 10 2.63 0.03 8.82
CA GLN A 10 2.82 -1.40 9.06
C GLN A 10 1.58 -2.02 9.71
N GLU A 11 1.03 -1.37 10.73
CA GLU A 11 -0.17 -1.84 11.41
C GLU A 11 -1.38 -1.94 10.46
N LEU A 12 -1.60 -0.93 9.62
CA LEU A 12 -2.67 -0.95 8.62
C LEU A 12 -2.44 -2.05 7.58
N LEU A 13 -1.21 -2.23 7.09
CA LEU A 13 -0.89 -3.31 6.16
C LEU A 13 -1.15 -4.69 6.76
N GLU A 14 -0.75 -4.92 8.02
CA GLU A 14 -1.02 -6.16 8.74
C GLU A 14 -2.52 -6.39 8.96
N TYR A 15 -3.26 -5.34 9.28
CA TYR A 15 -4.72 -5.38 9.41
C TYR A 15 -5.40 -5.82 8.11
N VAL A 16 -5.01 -5.23 6.98
CA VAL A 16 -5.59 -5.60 5.67
C VAL A 16 -5.18 -7.01 5.27
N LYS A 17 -3.93 -7.42 5.47
CA LYS A 17 -3.44 -8.77 5.14
C LYS A 17 -4.16 -9.89 5.89
N LYS A 18 -4.75 -9.62 7.07
CA LYS A 18 -5.57 -10.60 7.78
C LYS A 18 -6.82 -10.99 6.99
N LYS A 19 -7.42 -10.04 6.25
CA LYS A 19 -8.60 -10.28 5.41
C LYS A 19 -8.23 -10.65 3.98
N PHE A 20 -7.22 -9.99 3.41
CA PHE A 20 -6.76 -10.21 2.03
C PHE A 20 -5.31 -10.75 2.04
N PRO A 21 -5.10 -12.04 2.37
CA PRO A 21 -3.76 -12.60 2.51
C PRO A 21 -2.99 -12.69 1.19
N HIS A 22 -3.67 -12.59 0.05
CA HIS A 22 -3.08 -12.62 -1.29
C HIS A 22 -2.42 -11.30 -1.73
N ILE A 23 -2.65 -10.19 -1.02
CA ILE A 23 -2.09 -8.91 -1.43
C ILE A 23 -0.58 -8.89 -1.23
N THR A 24 0.13 -8.39 -2.23
CA THR A 24 1.57 -8.20 -2.19
C THR A 24 1.89 -6.76 -1.87
N PHE A 25 2.73 -6.54 -0.87
CA PHE A 25 3.22 -5.19 -0.56
C PHE A 25 4.23 -4.74 -1.61
N ILE A 26 4.05 -3.54 -2.15
CA ILE A 26 4.95 -2.93 -3.14
C ILE A 26 5.86 -1.90 -2.49
N GLY A 27 5.27 -0.96 -1.75
CA GLY A 27 6.02 0.19 -1.26
C GLY A 27 5.17 1.15 -0.44
N TYR A 28 5.84 2.21 0.02
CA TYR A 28 5.17 3.36 0.60
C TYR A 28 5.41 4.57 -0.29
N TRP A 29 4.37 5.39 -0.44
CA TRP A 29 4.47 6.68 -1.11
C TRP A 29 3.92 7.77 -0.19
N GLU A 30 4.70 8.82 0.01
CA GLU A 30 4.30 9.96 0.83
C GLU A 30 4.02 11.15 -0.07
N ARG A 31 2.85 11.76 0.12
CA ARG A 31 2.48 12.99 -0.56
C ARG A 31 3.06 14.21 0.15
N PRO A 32 3.27 15.34 -0.57
CA PRO A 32 3.72 16.58 0.04
C PRO A 32 2.83 17.14 1.16
N ASP A 33 1.56 16.72 1.22
CA ASP A 33 0.59 17.07 2.28
C ASP A 33 0.73 16.20 3.54
N GLY A 34 1.70 15.27 3.58
CA GLY A 34 1.97 14.40 4.72
C GLY A 34 1.16 13.11 4.75
N MET A 35 0.32 12.85 3.73
CA MET A 35 -0.42 11.61 3.60
C MET A 35 0.49 10.47 3.15
N VAL A 36 0.35 9.29 3.77
CA VAL A 36 1.11 8.09 3.40
C VAL A 36 0.20 7.06 2.75
N TYR A 37 0.58 6.61 1.57
CA TYR A 37 -0.04 5.49 0.86
C TYR A 37 0.80 4.23 1.01
N ILE A 38 0.12 3.14 1.26
CA ILE A 38 0.66 1.79 1.28
C ILE A 38 0.26 1.16 -0.06
N GLU A 39 1.22 1.03 -0.95
CA GLU A 39 1.02 0.45 -2.27
C GLU A 39 0.98 -1.07 -2.14
N VAL A 40 -0.15 -1.67 -2.56
CA VAL A 40 -0.34 -3.12 -2.56
C VAL A 40 -0.84 -3.58 -3.92
N ALA A 41 -0.48 -4.79 -4.32
CA ALA A 41 -0.95 -5.40 -5.55
C ALA A 41 -1.87 -6.58 -5.22
N SER A 42 -2.99 -6.69 -5.92
CA SER A 42 -3.88 -7.85 -5.85
C SER A 42 -3.89 -8.59 -7.18
N PRO A 43 -3.92 -9.94 -7.19
CA PRO A 43 -4.16 -10.71 -8.39
C PRO A 43 -5.66 -10.85 -8.72
N TYR A 44 -6.55 -10.28 -7.90
CA TYR A 44 -8.00 -10.31 -8.08
C TYR A 44 -8.56 -8.91 -8.28
N ASP A 45 -9.78 -8.84 -8.82
CA ASP A 45 -10.55 -7.60 -8.95
C ASP A 45 -11.28 -7.28 -7.62
N ASP A 46 -10.49 -6.96 -6.59
CA ASP A 46 -10.95 -6.67 -5.24
C ASP A 46 -10.42 -5.34 -4.68
N GLY A 47 -9.84 -4.49 -5.53
CA GLY A 47 -9.27 -3.20 -5.14
C GLY A 47 -10.27 -2.30 -4.39
N ILE A 48 -11.53 -2.26 -4.82
CA ILE A 48 -12.59 -1.51 -4.13
C ILE A 48 -12.83 -2.08 -2.73
N GLU A 49 -12.94 -3.41 -2.59
CA GLU A 49 -13.19 -4.05 -1.30
C GLU A 49 -12.02 -3.86 -0.33
N ILE A 50 -10.78 -3.87 -0.84
CA ILE A 50 -9.57 -3.58 -0.07
C ILE A 50 -9.61 -2.15 0.46
N ILE A 51 -9.96 -1.17 -0.38
CA ILE A 51 -10.06 0.24 0.01
C ILE A 51 -11.16 0.42 1.07
N GLU A 52 -12.34 -0.15 0.87
CA GLU A 52 -13.45 -0.06 1.81
C GLU A 52 -13.09 -0.65 3.18
N TYR A 53 -12.50 -1.84 3.19
CA TYR A 53 -12.07 -2.50 4.43
C TYR A 53 -10.93 -1.75 5.15
N ALA A 54 -9.96 -1.24 4.40
CA ALA A 54 -8.87 -0.45 4.95
C ALA A 54 -9.32 0.92 5.45
N GLY A 55 -10.34 1.50 4.81
CA GLY A 55 -10.83 2.85 5.04
C GLY A 55 -11.30 3.07 6.47
N GLU A 56 -12.07 2.14 7.02
CA GLU A 56 -12.54 2.21 8.41
C GLU A 56 -11.36 2.32 9.39
N ARG A 57 -10.39 1.41 9.29
CA ARG A 57 -9.20 1.43 10.17
C ARG A 57 -8.33 2.66 9.93
N SER A 58 -8.22 3.12 8.69
CA SER A 58 -7.45 4.32 8.33
C SER A 58 -8.04 5.58 8.98
N VAL A 59 -9.38 5.69 9.04
CA VAL A 59 -10.08 6.80 9.69
C VAL A 59 -9.89 6.76 11.20
N GLU A 60 -9.99 5.58 11.83
CA GLU A 60 -9.70 5.43 13.26
C GLU A 60 -8.27 5.90 13.60
N MET A 61 -7.27 5.45 12.84
CA MET A 61 -5.88 5.87 13.03
C MET A 61 -5.70 7.39 12.88
N LEU A 62 -6.39 8.01 11.92
CA LEU A 62 -6.36 9.45 11.72
C LEU A 62 -6.94 10.19 12.93
N ILE A 63 -8.06 9.72 13.47
CA ILE A 63 -8.70 10.31 14.66
C ILE A 63 -7.78 10.20 15.88
N ASP A 64 -7.17 9.02 16.08
CA ASP A 64 -6.36 8.74 17.28
C ASP A 64 -4.99 9.44 17.26
N THR A 65 -4.40 9.62 16.07
CA THR A 65 -2.99 10.02 15.95
C THR A 65 -2.76 11.30 15.15
N GLY A 66 -3.78 11.79 14.44
CA GLY A 66 -3.65 12.88 13.47
C GLY A 66 -2.81 12.53 12.24
N GLN A 67 -2.41 11.26 12.05
CA GLN A 67 -1.65 10.82 10.88
C GLN A 67 -2.58 10.19 9.85
N GLN A 68 -2.47 10.61 8.59
CA GLN A 68 -3.26 10.05 7.51
C GLN A 68 -2.47 8.98 6.76
N VAL A 69 -2.88 7.72 6.92
CA VAL A 69 -2.29 6.56 6.25
C VAL A 69 -3.39 5.79 5.54
N MET A 70 -3.19 5.39 4.28
CA MET A 70 -4.21 4.73 3.46
C MET A 70 -3.61 3.61 2.62
N ILE A 71 -4.44 2.65 2.22
CA ILE A 71 -4.07 1.59 1.28
C ILE A 71 -4.39 2.06 -0.14
N ALA A 72 -3.45 1.87 -1.06
CA ALA A 72 -3.64 2.05 -2.49
C ALA A 72 -3.43 0.69 -3.18
N PRO A 73 -4.51 -0.04 -3.50
CA PRO A 73 -4.40 -1.25 -4.29
C PRO A 73 -4.19 -0.91 -5.77
N TYR A 74 -3.40 -1.75 -6.43
CA TYR A 74 -3.31 -1.83 -7.88
C TYR A 74 -3.99 -3.13 -8.33
N ASP A 75 -4.92 -2.99 -9.28
CA ASP A 75 -5.52 -4.12 -9.96
C ASP A 75 -4.47 -4.81 -10.82
N ASN A 76 -4.47 -6.14 -10.83
CA ASN A 76 -3.57 -6.99 -11.61
C ASN A 76 -2.07 -6.77 -11.34
N ALA A 77 -1.59 -7.35 -10.24
CA ALA A 77 -0.16 -7.55 -9.99
C ALA A 77 0.57 -8.31 -11.12
N THR A 78 -0.17 -9.05 -11.97
CA THR A 78 0.37 -9.78 -13.12
C THR A 78 1.10 -8.86 -14.09
N ASP A 79 0.63 -7.63 -14.28
CA ASP A 79 1.27 -6.64 -15.15
C ASP A 79 2.27 -5.76 -14.40
N MET A 80 2.25 -5.68 -13.06
CA MET A 80 3.17 -4.80 -12.32
C MET A 80 4.63 -5.28 -12.36
N ALA A 81 4.91 -6.55 -12.63
CA ALA A 81 6.28 -7.00 -12.94
C ALA A 81 6.74 -6.51 -14.33
N GLU A 82 5.83 -6.30 -15.29
CA GLU A 82 6.13 -5.72 -16.61
C GLU A 82 6.06 -4.18 -16.60
N VAL A 83 5.18 -3.59 -15.80
CA VAL A 83 4.93 -2.15 -15.66
C VAL A 83 5.96 -1.50 -14.73
N ALA A 84 6.46 -2.18 -13.70
CA ALA A 84 7.59 -1.68 -12.90
C ALA A 84 8.90 -1.62 -13.72
N VAL A 85 9.04 -2.49 -14.74
CA VAL A 85 10.14 -2.43 -15.72
C VAL A 85 10.00 -1.21 -16.64
N TRP A 86 8.78 -0.77 -16.95
CA TRP A 86 8.53 0.33 -17.90
C TRP A 86 8.25 1.70 -17.26
N THR A 87 7.80 1.76 -16.02
CA THR A 87 7.42 3.02 -15.36
C THR A 87 8.15 3.18 -14.02
N MET A 88 9.31 3.84 -14.11
CA MET A 88 9.91 4.69 -13.06
C MET A 88 10.70 4.07 -11.90
N ARG A 89 11.13 2.80 -11.89
CA ARG A 89 12.15 2.32 -10.92
C ARG A 89 13.15 1.30 -11.49
N PRO A 90 14.15 1.76 -12.29
CA PRO A 90 15.16 0.87 -12.88
C PRO A 90 16.00 0.10 -11.86
N GLU A 91 16.11 0.57 -10.61
CA GLU A 91 16.87 -0.07 -9.53
C GLU A 91 16.28 -1.40 -9.04
N LEU A 92 15.02 -1.68 -9.37
CA LEU A 92 14.37 -2.95 -9.03
C LEU A 92 14.58 -4.03 -10.11
N ALA A 93 15.06 -3.66 -11.30
CA ALA A 93 15.32 -4.58 -12.40
C ALA A 93 16.61 -5.39 -12.22
N GLU A 94 17.59 -4.89 -11.46
CA GLU A 94 18.94 -5.47 -11.40
C GLU A 94 19.13 -6.65 -10.44
N LYS A 95 18.08 -7.15 -9.76
CA LYS A 95 18.20 -8.31 -8.86
C LYS A 95 17.97 -9.69 -9.49
N LYS A 96 18.04 -9.79 -10.82
CA LYS A 96 18.08 -11.08 -11.52
C LYS A 96 19.14 -11.11 -12.62
N LEU A 97 20.42 -11.16 -12.23
CA LEU A 97 21.50 -11.79 -12.98
C LEU A 97 22.42 -12.54 -12.02
#